data_AF-A0A0J1G6E4-F1
#
_entry.id   AF-A0A0J1G6E4-F1
#
_cell.length_a   1.000
_cell.length_b   1.000
_cell.length_c   1.000
_cell.angle_alpha   90.00
_cell.angle_beta   90.00
_cell.angle_gamma   90.00
#
_symmetry.space_group_name_H-M   'P 1'
#
loop_
_entity.id
_entity.type
_entity.pdbx_description
1 polymer ?
#
loop_
_entity_poly.entity_id
_entity_poly.type
_entity_poly.pdbx_seq_one_letter_code
_entity_poly.pdbx_strand_id
1 'polypeptide(L)'
;MSNNTIKAMQQDTPDRGRLQIRVLSNQRAMPVADATIDISYSGDPESTVEEIKTDSTGQTAAIELATPPLEYSLAPSETQPYSEYTLRITAEGFETITISGTEILADQTALQEVRLRPLVDNEGIDVIVIPAHTLYGVYPPKIAEAEIKPVNQIGEIVLSRVVIPEFIVVHDGSPRDTTATDYYIRYKDYIKNVASSEIYATWPRATIEANVLAIMSFTLNRVYTEWYRNKGFDFTITSSTAFDHKWIYGRNIFESISEVVDDLFSNYLSRPNVKQPILTQYCDGQRVQCPNWMTQWGSKTLGDQGYTPIEILRNYYGQSMYINSAEEIAGIPSSWPGYSLDIGSSGDKVRQIQEQLNAISNAYPLIPKIAVDGIYGEGTQNAVRVFQDVFGLPETGIVDYRTWYKIQEIYVGVTRIAELNP
;
A
#
# COMPACT_ATOMS: atom_id res chain seq x y z
N MET A 1 48.61 26.08 -25.96
CA MET A 1 48.90 24.85 -25.17
C MET A 1 48.20 25.03 -23.83
N SER A 2 46.89 24.79 -23.77
CA SER A 2 46.25 23.47 -23.62
C SER A 2 46.44 22.92 -22.21
N ASN A 3 45.39 23.06 -21.40
CA ASN A 3 44.73 21.94 -20.72
C ASN A 3 43.35 22.37 -20.20
N ASN A 4 42.52 22.88 -21.12
CA ASN A 4 41.14 22.39 -21.20
C ASN A 4 41.26 21.07 -21.96
N THR A 5 40.79 19.97 -21.38
CA THR A 5 40.01 18.85 -21.96
C THR A 5 40.26 17.59 -21.09
N ILE A 6 39.17 16.86 -20.80
CA ILE A 6 39.11 15.43 -20.41
C ILE A 6 39.30 15.07 -18.92
N LYS A 7 38.26 15.35 -18.12
CA LYS A 7 37.49 14.27 -17.47
C LYS A 7 36.07 14.38 -18.03
N ALA A 8 35.84 14.00 -19.29
CA ALA A 8 35.14 12.76 -19.63
C ALA A 8 33.94 12.56 -18.67
N MET A 9 32.79 13.18 -18.93
CA MET A 9 31.74 12.58 -19.76
C MET A 9 31.67 11.06 -19.53
N GLN A 10 31.38 10.67 -18.30
CA GLN A 10 30.64 9.45 -18.05
C GLN A 10 29.19 9.84 -18.29
N GLN A 11 28.52 9.14 -19.21
CA GLN A 11 27.19 9.47 -19.70
C GLN A 11 26.22 9.75 -18.53
N ASP A 12 25.70 10.99 -18.43
CA ASP A 12 24.55 11.38 -17.59
C ASP A 12 23.28 10.72 -18.13
N THR A 13 23.25 9.39 -18.19
CA THR A 13 22.00 8.66 -18.29
C THR A 13 21.44 8.60 -16.87
N PRO A 14 20.31 9.26 -16.58
CA PRO A 14 19.66 9.09 -15.29
C PRO A 14 19.35 7.60 -15.09
N ASP A 15 19.35 7.15 -13.82
CA ASP A 15 18.81 5.86 -13.46
C ASP A 15 17.32 5.82 -13.86
N ARG A 16 16.73 4.62 -13.85
CA ARG A 16 15.33 4.45 -14.25
C ARG A 16 14.52 3.73 -13.20
N GLY A 17 13.27 4.16 -13.06
CA GLY A 17 12.22 3.44 -12.36
C GLY A 17 11.10 3.10 -13.30
N ARG A 18 10.19 2.23 -12.86
CA ARG A 18 9.04 1.80 -13.65
C ARG A 18 7.76 2.41 -13.07
N LEU A 19 6.83 2.80 -13.94
CA LEU A 19 5.48 3.22 -13.54
C LEU A 19 4.46 2.31 -14.23
N GLN A 20 3.55 1.75 -13.44
CA GLN A 20 2.37 1.05 -13.91
C GLN A 20 1.13 1.72 -13.35
N ILE A 21 0.11 1.92 -14.20
CA ILE A 21 -1.11 2.64 -13.84
C ILE A 21 -2.30 1.71 -14.02
N ARG A 22 -3.19 1.71 -13.03
CA ARG A 22 -4.47 1.01 -13.08
C ARG A 22 -5.61 2.01 -12.95
N VAL A 23 -6.52 2.01 -13.91
CA VAL A 23 -7.68 2.89 -13.95
C VAL A 23 -8.95 2.07 -13.73
N LEU A 24 -9.70 2.45 -12.70
CA LEU A 24 -10.95 1.82 -12.30
C LEU A 24 -12.07 2.87 -12.26
N SER A 25 -13.31 2.44 -12.45
CA SER A 25 -14.49 3.27 -12.20
C SER A 25 -14.81 3.31 -10.69
N ASN A 26 -15.10 4.50 -10.17
CA ASN A 26 -15.41 4.70 -8.74
C ASN A 26 -16.73 4.00 -8.31
N GLN A 27 -17.70 3.84 -9.21
CA GLN A 27 -19.01 3.28 -8.84
C GLN A 27 -19.00 1.75 -8.64
N ARG A 28 -18.07 1.02 -9.27
CA ARG A 28 -18.05 -0.46 -9.25
C ARG A 28 -16.66 -1.12 -9.23
N ALA A 29 -15.58 -0.35 -9.07
CA ALA A 29 -14.19 -0.80 -9.21
C ALA A 29 -13.97 -1.62 -10.50
N MET A 30 -14.74 -1.30 -11.55
CA MET A 30 -14.62 -1.94 -12.85
C MET A 30 -13.43 -1.36 -13.60
N PRO A 31 -12.62 -2.19 -14.26
CA PRO A 31 -11.63 -1.73 -15.23
C PRO A 31 -12.17 -0.68 -16.20
N VAL A 32 -11.42 0.39 -16.42
CA VAL A 32 -11.69 1.35 -17.50
C VAL A 32 -10.65 1.10 -18.59
N ALA A 33 -11.08 0.48 -19.69
CA ALA A 33 -10.24 0.25 -20.85
C ALA A 33 -10.11 1.53 -21.69
N ASP A 34 -9.04 1.60 -22.50
CA ASP A 34 -8.78 2.70 -23.43
C ASP A 34 -8.70 4.11 -22.78
N ALA A 35 -8.54 4.20 -21.46
CA ALA A 35 -8.20 5.45 -20.79
C ALA A 35 -6.82 5.91 -21.27
N THR A 36 -6.71 7.17 -21.67
CA THR A 36 -5.45 7.82 -22.08
C THR A 36 -4.81 8.47 -20.87
N ILE A 37 -3.51 8.24 -20.69
CA ILE A 37 -2.69 8.86 -19.66
C ILE A 37 -1.57 9.64 -20.31
N ASP A 38 -1.61 10.97 -20.17
CA ASP A 38 -0.49 11.85 -20.49
C ASP A 38 0.43 11.94 -19.27
N ILE A 39 1.73 11.76 -19.49
CA ILE A 39 2.74 11.76 -18.42
C ILE A 39 3.75 12.86 -18.72
N SER A 40 3.93 13.79 -17.77
CA SER A 40 4.88 14.90 -17.89
C SER A 40 5.68 15.08 -16.60
N TYR A 41 6.81 15.78 -16.65
CA TYR A 41 7.52 16.16 -15.43
C TYR A 41 6.69 17.17 -14.64
N SER A 42 6.60 17.03 -13.32
CA SER A 42 5.79 17.97 -12.52
C SER A 42 6.31 19.41 -12.55
N GLY A 43 7.61 19.60 -12.85
CA GLY A 43 8.21 20.92 -13.08
C GLY A 43 7.96 21.51 -14.47
N ASP A 44 7.47 20.72 -15.42
CA ASP A 44 7.13 21.13 -16.79
C ASP A 44 5.93 20.33 -17.31
N PRO A 45 4.71 20.56 -16.76
CA PRO A 45 3.55 19.70 -16.98
C PRO A 45 3.00 19.76 -18.41
N GLU A 46 3.34 20.80 -19.17
CA GLU A 46 2.91 21.00 -20.57
C GLU A 46 3.74 20.17 -21.56
N SER A 47 4.90 19.66 -21.14
CA SER A 47 5.76 18.82 -21.98
C SER A 47 5.49 17.34 -21.70
N THR A 48 4.54 16.75 -22.43
CA THR A 48 4.28 15.31 -22.38
C THR A 48 5.54 14.53 -22.75
N VAL A 49 5.99 13.71 -21.81
CA VAL A 49 7.12 12.79 -21.95
C VAL A 49 6.65 11.49 -22.62
N GLU A 50 5.50 10.97 -22.20
CA GLU A 50 4.93 9.71 -22.69
C GLU A 50 3.40 9.81 -22.70
N GLU A 51 2.75 9.18 -23.68
CA GLU A 51 1.29 8.96 -23.72
C GLU A 51 1.04 7.45 -23.79
N ILE A 52 0.27 6.91 -22.84
CA ILE A 52 -0.07 5.49 -22.78
C ILE A 52 -1.57 5.27 -22.60
N LYS A 53 -2.02 4.05 -22.90
CA LYS A 53 -3.41 3.64 -22.73
C LYS A 53 -3.54 2.40 -21.88
N THR A 54 -4.65 2.31 -21.15
CA THR A 54 -5.02 1.09 -20.42
C THR A 54 -5.55 0.02 -21.35
N ASP A 55 -5.21 -1.23 -21.06
CA ASP A 55 -5.74 -2.42 -21.70
C ASP A 55 -7.17 -2.77 -21.23
N SER A 56 -7.67 -3.94 -21.66
CA SER A 56 -8.99 -4.46 -21.28
C SER A 56 -9.18 -4.72 -19.77
N THR A 57 -8.09 -4.79 -19.00
CA THR A 57 -8.10 -4.93 -17.53
C THR A 57 -7.95 -3.59 -16.82
N GLY A 58 -7.92 -2.49 -17.57
CA GLY A 58 -7.75 -1.15 -17.03
C GLY A 58 -6.32 -0.88 -16.60
N GLN A 59 -5.34 -1.65 -17.09
CA GLN A 59 -3.93 -1.52 -16.70
C GLN A 59 -3.07 -1.07 -17.87
N THR A 60 -2.04 -0.29 -17.59
CA THR A 60 -1.00 0.02 -18.55
C THR A 60 0.11 -1.05 -18.50
N ALA A 61 0.89 -1.15 -19.56
CA ALA A 61 2.22 -1.72 -19.44
C ALA A 61 3.07 -0.88 -18.47
N ALA A 62 4.07 -1.51 -17.84
CA ALA A 62 5.06 -0.78 -17.06
C ALA A 62 5.96 0.03 -17.99
N ILE A 63 6.05 1.34 -17.78
CA ILE A 63 6.92 2.23 -18.56
C ILE A 63 8.15 2.64 -17.76
N GLU A 64 9.28 2.86 -18.43
CA GLU A 64 10.50 3.31 -17.78
C GLU A 64 10.63 4.84 -17.81
N LEU A 65 10.74 5.42 -16.62
CA LEU A 65 10.87 6.86 -16.42
C LEU A 65 12.21 7.19 -15.76
N ALA A 66 12.78 8.34 -16.11
CA ALA A 66 14.05 8.80 -15.55
C ALA A 66 13.89 9.15 -14.05
N THR A 67 14.88 8.75 -13.26
CA THR A 67 14.97 9.00 -11.82
C THR A 67 16.34 9.56 -11.45
N PRO A 68 16.47 10.20 -10.27
CA PRO A 68 17.77 10.42 -9.67
C PRO A 68 18.52 9.09 -9.43
N PRO A 69 19.84 9.14 -9.25
CA PRO A 69 20.64 7.96 -8.93
C PRO A 69 20.17 7.21 -7.67
N LEU A 70 20.20 5.88 -7.71
CA LEU A 70 19.79 5.00 -6.60
C LEU A 70 20.44 5.39 -5.27
N GLU A 71 21.71 5.78 -5.29
CA GLU A 71 22.50 6.16 -4.11
C GLU A 71 21.86 7.26 -3.26
N TYR A 72 21.04 8.15 -3.85
CA TYR A 72 20.39 9.23 -3.11
C TYR A 72 19.34 8.71 -2.13
N SER A 73 18.80 7.51 -2.36
CA SER A 73 17.81 6.87 -1.47
C SER A 73 18.44 5.98 -0.40
N LEU A 74 19.74 5.68 -0.51
CA LEU A 74 20.43 4.71 0.34
C LEU A 74 21.08 5.35 1.57
N ALA A 75 21.18 6.67 1.62
CA ALA A 75 21.68 7.40 2.78
C ALA A 75 20.91 8.72 2.94
N PRO A 76 20.87 9.28 4.16
CA PRO A 76 20.31 10.60 4.35
C PRO A 76 21.05 11.64 3.50
N SER A 77 20.32 12.41 2.70
CA SER A 77 20.86 13.37 1.74
C SER A 77 19.96 14.60 1.64
N GLU A 78 20.55 15.74 1.30
CA GLU A 78 19.80 16.97 0.95
C GLU A 78 19.25 16.91 -0.49
N THR A 79 19.71 15.94 -1.30
CA THR A 79 19.23 15.76 -2.66
C THR A 79 18.02 14.84 -2.71
N GLN A 80 16.99 15.23 -3.47
CA GLN A 80 15.78 14.44 -3.66
C GLN A 80 16.09 13.09 -4.33
N PRO A 81 15.65 11.95 -3.77
CA PRO A 81 15.99 10.63 -4.30
C PRO A 81 15.00 10.07 -5.34
N TYR A 82 13.94 10.83 -5.67
CA TYR A 82 12.89 10.41 -6.59
C TYR A 82 12.57 11.52 -7.59
N SER A 83 12.08 11.13 -8.77
CA SER A 83 11.48 12.06 -9.73
C SER A 83 9.99 12.23 -9.44
N GLU A 84 9.44 13.39 -9.77
CA GLU A 84 8.01 13.70 -9.65
C GLU A 84 7.39 13.88 -11.04
N TYR A 85 6.36 13.09 -11.34
CA TYR A 85 5.61 13.18 -12.60
C TYR A 85 4.17 13.64 -12.36
N THR A 86 3.62 14.33 -13.34
CA THR A 86 2.21 14.68 -13.43
C THR A 86 1.54 13.71 -14.40
N LEU A 87 0.44 13.11 -13.94
CA LEU A 87 -0.38 12.20 -14.72
C LEU A 87 -1.71 12.89 -15.01
N ARG A 88 -2.08 13.01 -16.29
CA ARG A 88 -3.41 13.45 -16.69
C ARG A 88 -4.16 12.28 -17.32
N ILE A 89 -5.21 11.82 -16.66
CA ILE A 89 -5.96 10.64 -17.05
C ILE A 89 -7.30 11.08 -17.63
N THR A 90 -7.60 10.62 -18.85
CA THR A 90 -8.84 10.90 -19.59
C THR A 90 -9.47 9.60 -20.08
N ALA A 91 -10.79 9.48 -20.00
CA ALA A 91 -11.53 8.35 -20.55
C ALA A 91 -12.94 8.80 -20.98
N GLU A 92 -13.49 8.20 -22.03
CA GLU A 92 -14.83 8.53 -22.52
C GLU A 92 -15.88 8.24 -21.43
N GLY A 93 -16.73 9.24 -21.14
CA GLY A 93 -17.78 9.11 -20.11
C GLY A 93 -17.31 9.34 -18.68
N PHE A 94 -16.05 9.76 -18.46
CA PHE A 94 -15.48 10.02 -17.15
C PHE A 94 -14.87 11.42 -17.01
N GLU A 95 -14.90 11.95 -15.78
CA GLU A 95 -14.23 13.20 -15.42
C GLU A 95 -12.71 13.05 -15.60
N THR A 96 -12.06 14.12 -16.04
CA THR A 96 -10.59 14.16 -16.15
C THR A 96 -9.99 14.33 -14.75
N ILE A 97 -8.99 13.52 -14.44
CA ILE A 97 -8.23 13.64 -13.19
C ILE A 97 -6.77 13.92 -13.49
N THR A 98 -6.18 14.84 -12.73
CA THR A 98 -4.76 15.16 -12.78
C THR A 98 -4.13 14.83 -11.43
N ILE A 99 -3.06 14.03 -11.44
CA ILE A 99 -2.28 13.69 -10.25
C ILE A 99 -0.90 14.30 -10.43
N SER A 100 -0.58 15.31 -9.63
CA SER A 100 0.74 15.95 -9.61
C SER A 100 1.59 15.37 -8.50
N GLY A 101 2.88 15.11 -8.77
CA GLY A 101 3.83 14.65 -7.76
C GLY A 101 3.92 13.12 -7.61
N THR A 102 3.52 12.33 -8.61
CA THR A 102 3.72 10.87 -8.59
C THR A 102 5.22 10.57 -8.51
N GLU A 103 5.62 9.87 -7.45
CA GLU A 103 7.03 9.66 -7.09
C GLU A 103 7.59 8.39 -7.75
N ILE A 104 8.70 8.50 -8.49
CA ILE A 104 9.38 7.36 -9.12
C ILE A 104 10.80 7.24 -8.55
N LEU A 105 11.13 6.05 -8.03
CA LEU A 105 12.44 5.69 -7.46
C LEU A 105 13.22 4.77 -8.42
N ALA A 106 14.56 4.90 -8.42
CA ALA A 106 15.44 4.05 -9.21
C ALA A 106 15.25 2.55 -8.91
N ASP A 107 15.24 1.73 -9.95
CA ASP A 107 15.07 0.27 -9.92
C ASP A 107 13.76 -0.23 -9.28
N GLN A 108 12.82 0.66 -8.96
CA GLN A 108 11.53 0.30 -8.35
C GLN A 108 10.38 0.37 -9.34
N THR A 109 9.36 -0.46 -9.12
CA THR A 109 8.05 -0.36 -9.79
C THR A 109 7.10 0.44 -8.92
N ALA A 110 6.75 1.64 -9.36
CA ALA A 110 5.66 2.44 -8.82
C ALA A 110 4.31 1.97 -9.41
N LEU A 111 3.32 1.80 -8.55
CA LEU A 111 1.96 1.40 -8.90
C LEU A 111 1.02 2.55 -8.57
N GLN A 112 0.36 3.11 -9.58
CA GLN A 112 -0.63 4.18 -9.42
C GLN A 112 -2.04 3.63 -9.71
N GLU A 113 -2.87 3.50 -8.68
CA GLU A 113 -4.30 3.26 -8.88
C GLU A 113 -5.03 4.61 -9.01
N VAL A 114 -5.95 4.69 -9.97
CA VAL A 114 -6.79 5.86 -10.23
C VAL A 114 -8.25 5.42 -10.31
N ARG A 115 -9.13 6.14 -9.62
CA ARG A 115 -10.59 5.88 -9.63
C ARG A 115 -11.32 7.02 -10.29
N LEU A 116 -11.76 6.80 -11.53
CA LEU A 116 -12.48 7.81 -12.30
C LEU A 116 -13.96 7.89 -11.89
N ARG A 117 -14.47 9.11 -11.84
CA ARG A 117 -15.89 9.40 -11.61
C ARG A 117 -16.59 9.53 -12.97
N PRO A 118 -17.78 8.96 -13.16
CA PRO A 118 -18.56 9.21 -14.37
C PRO A 118 -18.84 10.71 -14.54
N LEU A 119 -18.82 11.19 -15.77
CA LEU A 119 -19.20 12.58 -16.09
C LEU A 119 -20.62 12.84 -15.62
N VAL A 120 -20.76 13.81 -14.71
CA VAL A 120 -22.03 14.50 -14.44
C VAL A 120 -21.97 15.83 -15.19
N ASP A 121 -23.10 16.50 -15.44
CA ASP A 121 -23.23 17.73 -16.28
C ASP A 121 -22.30 18.92 -15.93
N ASN A 122 -21.38 18.77 -14.98
CA ASN A 122 -20.37 19.74 -14.60
C ASN A 122 -18.96 19.20 -14.93
N GLU A 123 -18.31 19.80 -15.91
CA GLU A 123 -16.91 19.52 -16.28
C GLU A 123 -15.97 19.97 -15.14
N GLY A 124 -15.69 19.08 -14.21
CA GLY A 124 -14.67 19.27 -13.18
C GLY A 124 -13.36 18.59 -13.57
N ILE A 125 -12.24 19.29 -13.40
CA ILE A 125 -10.92 18.66 -13.33
C ILE A 125 -10.65 18.37 -11.85
N ASP A 126 -10.55 17.10 -11.47
CA ASP A 126 -10.12 16.72 -10.13
C ASP A 126 -8.59 16.74 -10.08
N VAL A 127 -8.02 17.59 -9.23
CA VAL A 127 -6.57 17.75 -9.11
C VAL A 127 -6.11 17.21 -7.77
N ILE A 128 -5.33 16.13 -7.81
CA ILE A 128 -4.67 15.53 -6.67
C ILE A 128 -3.22 16.02 -6.66
N VAL A 129 -2.76 16.48 -5.49
CA VAL A 129 -1.37 16.88 -5.28
C VAL A 129 -0.74 15.97 -4.24
N ILE A 130 0.27 15.21 -4.65
CA ILE A 130 1.09 14.38 -3.77
C ILE A 130 2.20 15.28 -3.24
N PRO A 131 2.26 15.55 -1.92
CA PRO A 131 3.35 16.29 -1.32
C PRO A 131 4.59 15.40 -1.18
N ALA A 132 5.74 16.03 -0.95
CA ALA A 132 7.03 15.36 -0.80
C ALA A 132 7.01 14.22 0.24
N HIS A 133 7.67 13.10 -0.07
CA HIS A 133 7.93 11.97 0.83
C HIS A 133 8.41 12.40 2.23
N THR A 134 8.00 11.70 3.31
CA THR A 134 8.29 12.18 4.68
C THR A 134 9.76 12.22 5.01
N LEU A 135 10.58 11.32 4.46
CA LEU A 135 12.04 11.31 4.63
C LEU A 135 12.77 12.47 3.91
N TYR A 136 12.11 13.19 3.00
CA TYR A 136 12.67 14.33 2.28
C TYR A 136 12.00 15.65 2.71
N GLY A 137 10.67 15.70 2.69
CA GLY A 137 9.88 16.87 3.09
C GLY A 137 9.93 17.16 4.60
N VAL A 138 9.57 18.39 4.99
CA VAL A 138 9.54 18.81 6.40
C VAL A 138 8.15 18.57 6.98
N TYR A 139 8.10 17.75 8.02
CA TYR A 139 6.86 17.39 8.71
C TYR A 139 6.98 17.58 10.22
N PRO A 140 5.88 17.88 10.93
CA PRO A 140 5.89 18.02 12.38
C PRO A 140 6.42 16.76 13.08
N PRO A 141 7.26 16.90 14.12
CA PRO A 141 7.76 15.77 14.88
C PRO A 141 6.63 15.08 15.64
N LYS A 142 6.76 13.76 15.80
CA LYS A 142 5.77 12.92 16.50
C LYS A 142 5.69 13.28 17.98
N ILE A 143 4.48 13.41 18.50
CA ILE A 143 4.19 13.64 19.92
C ILE A 143 4.29 12.30 20.65
N ALA A 144 5.13 12.26 21.69
CA ALA A 144 5.38 11.06 22.45
C ALA A 144 4.13 10.56 23.18
N GLU A 145 3.92 9.25 23.11
CA GLU A 145 2.77 8.55 23.63
C GLU A 145 3.20 7.22 24.25
N ALA A 146 2.50 6.79 25.31
CA ALA A 146 2.76 5.48 25.91
C ALA A 146 2.46 4.34 24.92
N GLU A 147 3.32 3.33 24.90
CA GLU A 147 3.21 2.16 24.00
C GLU A 147 1.99 1.27 24.32
N ILE A 148 1.53 1.28 25.59
CA ILE A 148 0.33 0.60 26.09
C ILE A 148 -0.70 1.67 26.42
N LYS A 149 -1.90 1.58 25.82
CA LYS A 149 -3.00 2.50 26.12
C LYS A 149 -3.88 2.00 27.25
N PRO A 150 -4.46 2.91 28.05
CA PRO A 150 -5.55 2.54 28.94
C PRO A 150 -6.74 2.11 28.08
N VAL A 151 -7.20 0.88 28.27
CA VAL A 151 -8.46 0.38 27.71
C VAL A 151 -9.54 0.59 28.76
N ASN A 152 -10.26 1.71 28.68
CA ASN A 152 -11.38 1.97 29.56
C ASN A 152 -12.56 1.07 29.14
N GLN A 153 -13.15 0.34 30.09
CA GLN A 153 -14.31 -0.56 29.84
C GLN A 153 -15.64 0.20 29.61
N ILE A 154 -15.58 1.49 29.26
CA ILE A 154 -16.75 2.39 29.27
C ILE A 154 -17.26 2.66 27.83
N GLY A 155 -16.55 2.16 26.80
CA GLY A 155 -17.00 2.19 25.41
C GLY A 155 -17.91 1.01 25.06
N GLU A 156 -18.87 1.25 24.16
CA GLU A 156 -19.96 0.34 23.80
C GLU A 156 -19.48 -1.00 23.18
N ILE A 157 -18.23 -1.06 22.67
CA ILE A 157 -17.61 -2.27 22.09
C ILE A 157 -16.14 -2.36 22.55
N VAL A 158 -15.84 -3.16 23.57
CA VAL A 158 -14.45 -3.55 23.88
C VAL A 158 -14.09 -4.75 23.04
N LEU A 159 -13.16 -4.59 22.09
CA LEU A 159 -12.64 -5.72 21.32
C LEU A 159 -11.94 -6.71 22.26
N SER A 160 -12.50 -7.91 22.38
CA SER A 160 -11.94 -8.97 23.25
C SER A 160 -10.65 -9.59 22.69
N ARG A 161 -10.37 -9.35 21.40
CA ARG A 161 -9.23 -9.85 20.62
C ARG A 161 -8.81 -8.84 19.55
N VAL A 162 -7.63 -9.02 18.98
CA VAL A 162 -7.15 -8.18 17.86
C VAL A 162 -7.81 -8.64 16.57
N VAL A 163 -8.48 -7.70 15.89
CA VAL A 163 -9.16 -7.91 14.62
C VAL A 163 -8.57 -6.96 13.59
N ILE A 164 -8.24 -7.46 12.40
CA ILE A 164 -7.88 -6.60 11.27
C ILE A 164 -9.18 -6.02 10.70
N PRO A 165 -9.37 -4.69 10.70
CA PRO A 165 -10.59 -4.10 10.17
C PRO A 165 -10.64 -4.18 8.65
N GLU A 166 -11.84 -4.18 8.07
CA GLU A 166 -11.98 -4.10 6.62
C GLU A 166 -11.55 -2.70 6.12
N PHE A 167 -11.99 -1.65 6.83
CA PHE A 167 -11.72 -0.26 6.51
C PHE A 167 -11.10 0.51 7.69
N ILE A 168 -10.25 1.47 7.36
CA ILE A 168 -9.73 2.51 8.22
C ILE A 168 -10.35 3.82 7.77
N VAL A 169 -10.96 4.55 8.71
CA VAL A 169 -11.42 5.93 8.48
C VAL A 169 -10.27 6.85 8.80
N VAL A 170 -9.65 7.42 7.76
CA VAL A 170 -8.50 8.32 7.83
C VAL A 170 -8.98 9.75 7.82
N HIS A 171 -8.75 10.48 8.90
CA HIS A 171 -8.95 11.92 8.96
C HIS A 171 -7.73 12.64 8.39
N ASP A 172 -7.88 13.29 7.25
CA ASP A 172 -6.76 13.87 6.50
C ASP A 172 -6.28 15.23 7.05
N GLY A 173 -5.92 15.25 8.33
CA GLY A 173 -5.50 16.45 9.03
C GLY A 173 -5.09 16.16 10.47
N SER A 174 -4.93 17.21 11.27
CA SER A 174 -4.77 17.04 12.72
C SER A 174 -6.11 16.64 13.35
N PRO A 175 -6.17 15.98 14.53
CA PRO A 175 -7.44 15.56 15.13
C PRO A 175 -8.47 16.69 15.38
N ARG A 176 -8.04 17.96 15.38
CA ARG A 176 -8.91 19.13 15.62
C ARG A 176 -9.22 19.90 14.34
N ASP A 177 -8.75 19.44 13.19
CA ASP A 177 -9.01 20.09 11.91
C ASP A 177 -10.39 19.68 11.40
N THR A 178 -11.42 20.47 11.72
CA THR A 178 -12.78 20.19 11.28
C THR A 178 -13.02 20.41 9.79
N THR A 179 -12.01 20.90 9.04
CA THR A 179 -12.08 21.10 7.59
C THR A 179 -11.47 19.95 6.80
N ALA A 180 -10.74 19.06 7.49
CA ALA A 180 -10.15 17.89 6.87
C ALA A 180 -11.21 16.86 6.47
N THR A 181 -10.95 16.18 5.36
CA THR A 181 -11.82 15.14 4.81
C THR A 181 -11.52 13.80 5.45
N ASP A 182 -12.57 13.04 5.73
CA ASP A 182 -12.46 11.65 6.16
C ASP A 182 -12.54 10.69 4.98
N TYR A 183 -11.54 9.82 4.85
CA TYR A 183 -11.46 8.82 3.79
C TYR A 183 -11.64 7.41 4.34
N TYR A 184 -12.52 6.62 3.69
CA TYR A 184 -12.76 5.22 4.02
C TYR A 184 -11.87 4.33 3.14
N ILE A 185 -10.74 3.90 3.69
CA ILE A 185 -9.70 3.19 2.96
C ILE A 185 -9.60 1.75 3.46
N ARG A 186 -9.45 0.76 2.59
CA ARG A 186 -9.22 -0.61 3.05
C ARG A 186 -7.94 -0.68 3.87
N TYR A 187 -7.92 -1.48 4.93
CA TYR A 187 -6.77 -1.54 5.84
C TYR A 187 -5.43 -1.76 5.11
N LYS A 188 -5.36 -2.73 4.18
CA LYS A 188 -4.12 -2.99 3.42
C LYS A 188 -3.67 -1.79 2.60
N ASP A 189 -4.61 -1.11 1.93
CA ASP A 189 -4.31 0.03 1.07
C ASP A 189 -3.81 1.21 1.91
N TYR A 190 -4.37 1.40 3.11
CA TYR A 190 -3.87 2.37 4.08
C TYR A 190 -2.42 2.07 4.47
N ILE A 191 -2.10 0.81 4.82
CA ILE A 191 -0.74 0.42 5.21
C ILE A 191 0.24 0.57 4.05
N LYS A 192 -0.12 0.17 2.82
CA LYS A 192 0.72 0.35 1.62
C LYS A 192 1.00 1.83 1.34
N ASN A 193 -0.01 2.68 1.47
CA ASN A 193 0.12 4.12 1.30
C ASN A 193 1.04 4.75 2.35
N VAL A 194 0.83 4.42 3.63
CA VAL A 194 1.66 4.91 4.73
C VAL A 194 3.10 4.45 4.56
N ALA A 195 3.33 3.15 4.33
CA ALA A 195 4.68 2.64 4.13
C ALA A 195 5.37 3.32 2.95
N SER A 196 4.68 3.50 1.82
CA SER A 196 5.24 4.24 0.66
C SER A 196 5.50 5.72 0.94
N SER A 197 4.88 6.30 1.98
CA SER A 197 5.07 7.69 2.39
C SER A 197 6.14 7.87 3.44
N GLU A 198 6.43 6.81 4.21
CA GLU A 198 7.27 6.86 5.39
C GLU A 198 8.66 6.25 5.14
N ILE A 199 8.80 5.35 4.17
CA ILE A 199 10.07 4.68 3.86
C ILE A 199 10.29 4.56 2.36
N TYR A 200 11.56 4.57 1.93
CA TYR A 200 11.89 4.33 0.54
C TYR A 200 11.80 2.85 0.17
N ALA A 201 11.19 2.58 -0.99
CA ALA A 201 11.02 1.24 -1.54
C ALA A 201 12.34 0.58 -1.98
N THR A 202 13.42 1.35 -2.11
CA THR A 202 14.77 0.89 -2.47
C THR A 202 15.50 0.20 -1.32
N TRP A 203 14.94 0.22 -0.11
CA TRP A 203 15.59 -0.31 1.09
C TRP A 203 15.54 -1.85 1.14
N PRO A 204 16.46 -2.49 1.90
CA PRO A 204 16.45 -3.93 2.07
C PRO A 204 15.09 -4.46 2.53
N ARG A 205 14.65 -5.61 2.00
CA ARG A 205 13.35 -6.21 2.35
C ARG A 205 13.14 -6.32 3.87
N ALA A 206 14.15 -6.74 4.62
CA ALA A 206 14.07 -6.85 6.08
C ALA A 206 13.82 -5.50 6.78
N THR A 207 14.33 -4.40 6.22
CA THR A 207 14.03 -3.03 6.69
C THR A 207 12.58 -2.66 6.42
N ILE A 208 12.08 -2.95 5.20
CA ILE A 208 10.68 -2.69 4.83
C ILE A 208 9.76 -3.49 5.75
N GLU A 209 10.03 -4.78 5.97
CA GLU A 209 9.27 -5.66 6.87
C GLU A 209 9.22 -5.12 8.31
N ALA A 210 10.36 -4.68 8.87
CA ALA A 210 10.40 -4.10 10.21
C ALA A 210 9.56 -2.82 10.33
N ASN A 211 9.65 -1.92 9.36
CA ASN A 211 8.87 -0.67 9.34
C ASN A 211 7.38 -0.94 9.13
N VAL A 212 7.02 -1.82 8.21
CA VAL A 212 5.62 -2.23 7.96
C VAL A 212 5.00 -2.85 9.21
N LEU A 213 5.72 -3.73 9.93
CA LEU A 213 5.25 -4.28 11.21
C LEU A 213 5.00 -3.20 12.26
N ALA A 214 5.86 -2.19 12.34
CA ALA A 214 5.66 -1.06 13.25
C ALA A 214 4.44 -0.20 12.84
N ILE A 215 4.27 0.09 11.55
CA ILE A 215 3.11 0.82 11.03
C ILE A 215 1.80 0.07 11.32
N MET A 216 1.77 -1.24 11.05
CA MET A 216 0.61 -2.09 11.29
C MET A 216 0.29 -2.20 12.78
N SER A 217 1.29 -2.43 13.63
CA SER A 217 1.07 -2.52 15.08
C SER A 217 0.54 -1.21 15.67
N PHE A 218 1.08 -0.07 15.23
CA PHE A 218 0.56 1.25 15.60
C PHE A 218 -0.90 1.40 15.15
N THR A 219 -1.20 1.08 13.89
CA THR A 219 -2.55 1.23 13.31
C THR A 219 -3.55 0.37 14.05
N LEU A 220 -3.21 -0.90 14.31
CA LEU A 220 -4.08 -1.82 15.04
C LEU A 220 -4.20 -1.44 16.52
N ASN A 221 -3.23 -0.75 17.12
CA ASN A 221 -3.40 -0.17 18.45
C ASN A 221 -4.51 0.91 18.44
N ARG A 222 -4.52 1.80 17.45
CA ARG A 222 -5.59 2.83 17.31
C ARG A 222 -6.97 2.20 17.14
N VAL A 223 -7.06 1.14 16.33
CA VAL A 223 -8.28 0.35 16.14
C VAL A 223 -8.71 -0.33 17.44
N TYR A 224 -7.82 -1.12 18.04
CA TYR A 224 -8.10 -1.93 19.23
C TYR A 224 -8.56 -1.09 20.43
N THR A 225 -7.93 0.06 20.61
CA THR A 225 -8.19 0.97 21.74
C THR A 225 -9.30 1.96 21.45
N GLU A 226 -9.84 1.95 20.23
CA GLU A 226 -10.78 2.95 19.72
C GLU A 226 -10.33 4.37 20.08
N TRP A 227 -9.03 4.65 19.90
CA TRP A 227 -8.34 5.77 20.56
C TRP A 227 -9.02 7.13 20.36
N TYR A 228 -9.46 7.40 19.14
CA TYR A 228 -10.13 8.65 18.77
C TYR A 228 -11.63 8.59 19.09
N ARG A 229 -12.30 7.45 18.90
CA ARG A 229 -13.73 7.28 19.25
C ARG A 229 -13.99 7.44 20.74
N ASN A 230 -13.11 6.90 21.58
CA ASN A 230 -13.14 7.11 23.02
C ASN A 230 -12.88 8.57 23.46
N LYS A 231 -12.53 9.45 22.52
CA LYS A 231 -12.36 10.90 22.72
C LYS A 231 -13.43 11.73 22.01
N GLY A 232 -14.46 11.09 21.46
CA GLY A 232 -15.59 11.76 20.81
C GLY A 232 -15.40 12.08 19.32
N PHE A 233 -14.40 11.48 18.66
CA PHE A 233 -14.24 11.56 17.21
C PHE A 233 -14.87 10.34 16.51
N ASP A 234 -15.19 10.44 15.23
CA ASP A 234 -15.80 9.37 14.42
C ASP A 234 -14.80 8.63 13.50
N PHE A 235 -13.59 9.16 13.35
CA PHE A 235 -12.51 8.53 12.59
C PHE A 235 -11.66 7.54 13.41
N THR A 236 -10.87 6.73 12.69
CA THR A 236 -9.99 5.71 13.29
C THR A 236 -8.58 6.24 13.53
N ILE A 237 -8.04 7.05 12.62
CA ILE A 237 -6.66 7.53 12.63
C ILE A 237 -6.53 8.83 11.84
N THR A 238 -5.48 9.61 12.08
CA THR A 238 -5.18 10.84 11.33
C THR A 238 -4.04 10.67 10.31
N SER A 239 -3.92 11.59 9.35
CA SER A 239 -2.78 11.67 8.40
C SER A 239 -1.63 12.58 8.89
N SER A 240 -1.74 13.12 10.11
CA SER A 240 -0.76 14.03 10.69
C SER A 240 0.38 13.27 11.37
N THR A 241 1.62 13.46 10.91
CA THR A 241 2.85 12.84 11.47
C THR A 241 3.06 13.09 12.96
N ALA A 242 2.57 14.24 13.46
CA ALA A 242 2.62 14.59 14.87
C ALA A 242 1.82 13.61 15.75
N PHE A 243 0.74 13.04 15.25
CA PHE A 243 -0.18 12.21 16.03
C PHE A 243 -0.11 10.74 15.58
N ASP A 244 -0.15 10.51 14.28
CA ASP A 244 -0.20 9.18 13.67
C ASP A 244 0.78 9.09 12.49
N HIS A 245 0.41 8.47 11.38
CA HIS A 245 1.26 8.30 10.21
C HIS A 245 1.00 9.37 9.17
N LYS A 246 1.96 9.60 8.27
CA LYS A 246 1.67 10.28 7.02
C LYS A 246 0.95 9.32 6.08
N TRP A 247 -0.32 9.62 5.82
CA TRP A 247 -1.09 9.08 4.70
C TRP A 247 -1.31 10.21 3.68
N ILE A 248 -1.32 9.87 2.39
CA ILE A 248 -1.47 10.85 1.30
C ILE A 248 -2.56 10.38 0.35
N TYR A 249 -3.60 11.19 0.16
CA TYR A 249 -4.66 10.86 -0.79
C TYR A 249 -4.11 10.77 -2.22
N GLY A 250 -4.45 9.67 -2.91
CA GLY A 250 -4.15 9.48 -4.34
C GLY A 250 -2.69 9.21 -4.70
N ARG A 251 -1.76 9.08 -3.74
CA ARG A 251 -0.36 8.76 -4.07
C ARG A 251 -0.20 7.38 -4.71
N ASN A 252 0.84 7.23 -5.54
CA ASN A 252 1.31 5.92 -5.96
C ASN A 252 1.95 5.16 -4.79
N ILE A 253 1.94 3.83 -4.87
CA ILE A 253 2.65 2.92 -3.96
C ILE A 253 3.78 2.23 -4.71
N PHE A 254 4.58 1.41 -4.02
CA PHE A 254 5.64 0.63 -4.66
C PHE A 254 5.39 -0.88 -4.53
N GLU A 255 5.75 -1.62 -5.57
CA GLU A 255 5.58 -3.08 -5.66
C GLU A 255 6.28 -3.80 -4.49
N SER A 256 7.55 -3.49 -4.22
CA SER A 256 8.34 -4.09 -3.14
C SER A 256 7.71 -3.90 -1.75
N ILE A 257 7.15 -2.71 -1.48
CA ILE A 257 6.41 -2.41 -0.26
C ILE A 257 5.08 -3.17 -0.24
N SER A 258 4.36 -3.18 -1.38
CA SER A 258 3.06 -3.83 -1.51
C SER A 258 3.14 -5.31 -1.23
N GLU A 259 4.16 -6.00 -1.74
CA GLU A 259 4.41 -7.40 -1.46
C GLU A 259 4.63 -7.69 0.02
N VAL A 260 5.41 -6.84 0.70
CA VAL A 260 5.67 -6.99 2.14
C VAL A 260 4.39 -6.81 2.93
N VAL A 261 3.56 -5.83 2.59
CA VAL A 261 2.26 -5.65 3.25
C VAL A 261 1.35 -6.84 3.00
N ASP A 262 1.29 -7.36 1.78
CA ASP A 262 0.44 -8.52 1.46
C ASP A 262 0.90 -9.82 2.15
N ASP A 263 2.19 -9.95 2.49
CA ASP A 263 2.68 -11.03 3.37
C ASP A 263 2.25 -10.84 4.82
N LEU A 264 2.38 -9.61 5.31
CA LEU A 264 2.37 -9.35 6.75
C LEU A 264 1.04 -8.85 7.28
N PHE A 265 0.05 -8.49 6.45
CA PHE A 265 -1.11 -7.70 6.89
C PHE A 265 -1.93 -8.28 8.08
N SER A 266 -1.81 -9.58 8.37
CA SER A 266 -2.43 -10.21 9.54
C SER A 266 -1.59 -10.11 10.83
N ASN A 267 -0.33 -9.68 10.73
CA ASN A 267 0.61 -9.61 11.84
C ASN A 267 0.53 -8.29 12.61
N TYR A 268 1.04 -8.32 13.85
CA TYR A 268 1.24 -7.13 14.67
C TYR A 268 2.30 -7.40 15.74
N LEU A 269 2.77 -6.35 16.42
CA LEU A 269 3.79 -6.46 17.45
C LEU A 269 3.14 -6.58 18.83
N SER A 270 3.64 -7.51 19.62
CA SER A 270 3.11 -7.89 20.93
C SER A 270 4.19 -7.98 22.00
N ARG A 271 3.77 -7.87 23.25
CA ARG A 271 4.58 -8.17 24.44
C ARG A 271 3.88 -9.17 25.35
N PRO A 272 4.63 -9.97 26.14
CA PRO A 272 4.04 -10.88 27.12
C PRO A 272 3.10 -10.13 28.07
N ASN A 273 1.92 -10.72 28.31
CA ASN A 273 0.87 -10.18 29.18
C ASN A 273 0.23 -8.85 28.70
N VAL A 274 0.46 -8.44 27.46
CA VAL A 274 -0.21 -7.28 26.85
C VAL A 274 -1.18 -7.76 25.78
N LYS A 275 -2.47 -7.45 25.95
CA LYS A 275 -3.53 -7.90 25.03
C LYS A 275 -3.65 -7.06 23.75
N GLN A 276 -3.31 -5.77 23.84
CA GLN A 276 -3.39 -4.86 22.71
C GLN A 276 -2.12 -4.93 21.84
N PRO A 277 -2.21 -4.61 20.53
CA PRO A 277 -1.03 -4.33 19.72
C PRO A 277 -0.22 -3.19 20.34
N ILE A 278 1.11 -3.25 20.24
CA ILE A 278 1.96 -2.20 20.81
C ILE A 278 1.88 -0.95 19.92
N LEU A 279 1.67 0.22 20.53
CA LEU A 279 1.80 1.50 19.82
C LEU A 279 3.28 1.78 19.55
N THR A 280 3.79 1.27 18.43
CA THR A 280 5.18 1.40 18.00
C THR A 280 5.41 2.72 17.29
N GLN A 281 5.61 3.79 18.07
CA GLN A 281 6.06 5.08 17.53
C GLN A 281 7.47 4.96 16.95
N TYR A 282 7.70 5.65 15.84
CA TYR A 282 8.99 5.73 15.14
C TYR A 282 9.23 7.16 14.63
N CYS A 283 10.47 7.46 14.24
CA CYS A 283 10.86 8.72 13.61
C CYS A 283 11.94 8.49 12.53
N ASP A 284 12.31 9.53 11.79
CA ASP A 284 13.34 9.40 10.74
C ASP A 284 14.74 9.09 11.32
N GLY A 285 15.08 9.68 12.48
CA GLY A 285 16.35 9.45 13.18
C GLY A 285 17.54 10.28 12.70
N GLN A 286 17.35 11.14 11.70
CA GLN A 286 18.33 12.09 11.19
C GLN A 286 17.95 13.51 11.63
N ARG A 287 16.81 14.01 11.14
CA ARG A 287 16.26 15.35 11.42
C ARG A 287 15.53 15.38 12.75
N VAL A 288 14.81 14.31 13.09
CA VAL A 288 14.16 14.13 14.39
C VAL A 288 14.82 12.96 15.13
N GLN A 289 15.22 13.20 16.39
CA GLN A 289 15.74 12.16 17.27
C GLN A 289 14.62 11.63 18.17
N CYS A 290 14.48 10.31 18.26
CA CYS A 290 13.47 9.66 19.09
C CYS A 290 14.08 8.59 20.00
N PRO A 291 14.42 8.91 21.26
CA PRO A 291 14.98 7.92 22.17
C PRO A 291 13.95 6.83 22.49
N ASN A 292 14.38 5.57 22.41
CA ASN A 292 13.59 4.34 22.65
C ASN A 292 12.60 3.95 21.53
N TRP A 293 12.57 4.67 20.42
CA TRP A 293 11.76 4.33 19.25
C TRP A 293 12.66 3.87 18.12
N MET A 294 12.08 3.12 17.18
CA MET A 294 12.79 2.79 15.95
C MET A 294 13.05 4.05 15.14
N THR A 295 14.29 4.20 14.69
CA THR A 295 14.64 5.20 13.67
C THR A 295 14.57 4.56 12.29
N GLN A 296 13.95 5.22 11.32
CA GLN A 296 13.80 4.68 9.97
C GLN A 296 15.18 4.49 9.32
N TRP A 297 16.06 5.50 9.35
CA TRP A 297 17.42 5.37 8.81
C TRP A 297 18.31 4.37 9.59
N GLY A 298 18.13 4.27 10.90
CA GLY A 298 18.85 3.27 11.69
C GLY A 298 18.38 1.84 11.41
N SER A 299 17.08 1.64 11.20
CA SER A 299 16.53 0.35 10.76
C SER A 299 17.07 -0.06 9.40
N LYS A 300 17.25 0.90 8.47
CA LYS A 300 17.89 0.68 7.17
C LYS A 300 19.34 0.24 7.33
N THR A 301 20.09 0.89 8.21
CA THR A 301 21.50 0.54 8.49
C THR A 301 21.61 -0.88 9.06
N LEU A 302 20.71 -1.29 9.97
CA LEU A 302 20.69 -2.67 10.47
C LEU A 302 20.29 -3.68 9.38
N GLY A 303 19.36 -3.31 8.51
CA GLY A 303 19.01 -4.12 7.34
C GLY A 303 20.19 -4.35 6.39
N ASP A 304 20.98 -3.31 6.11
CA ASP A 304 22.21 -3.43 5.30
C ASP A 304 23.24 -4.38 5.95
N GLN A 305 23.24 -4.45 7.28
CA GLN A 305 24.09 -5.37 8.06
C GLN A 305 23.55 -6.81 8.11
N GLY A 306 22.41 -7.08 7.47
CA GLY A 306 21.81 -8.41 7.39
C GLY A 306 20.96 -8.80 8.60
N TYR A 307 20.55 -7.85 9.44
CA TYR A 307 19.64 -8.13 10.55
C TYR A 307 18.25 -8.53 10.00
N THR A 308 17.64 -9.53 10.64
CA THR A 308 16.25 -9.92 10.36
C THR A 308 15.26 -8.87 10.88
N PRO A 309 14.01 -8.82 10.38
CA PRO A 309 13.03 -7.82 10.81
C PRO A 309 12.82 -7.80 12.32
N ILE A 310 12.75 -8.98 12.96
CA ILE A 310 12.56 -9.08 14.40
C ILE A 310 13.79 -8.64 15.20
N GLU A 311 14.99 -8.85 14.69
CA GLU A 311 16.22 -8.36 15.33
C GLU A 311 16.30 -6.84 15.25
N ILE A 312 15.94 -6.25 14.12
CA ILE A 312 15.79 -4.78 13.96
C ILE A 312 14.81 -4.25 15.01
N LEU A 313 13.60 -4.81 15.08
CA LEU A 313 12.58 -4.36 16.03
C LEU A 313 13.01 -4.52 17.49
N ARG A 314 13.67 -5.63 17.84
CA ARG A 314 14.17 -5.88 19.20
C ARG A 314 15.35 -4.98 19.57
N ASN A 315 16.10 -4.48 18.60
CA ASN A 315 17.16 -3.50 18.83
C ASN A 315 16.60 -2.22 19.46
N TYR A 316 15.42 -1.78 19.00
CA TYR A 316 14.78 -0.54 19.46
C TYR A 316 13.76 -0.76 20.59
N TYR A 317 12.89 -1.76 20.46
CA TYR A 317 11.77 -1.98 21.37
C TYR A 317 12.05 -3.06 22.44
N GLY A 318 13.25 -3.63 22.45
CA GLY A 318 13.69 -4.60 23.45
C GLY A 318 13.29 -6.06 23.16
N GLN A 319 13.95 -6.98 23.87
CA GLN A 319 13.91 -8.43 23.60
C GLN A 319 12.56 -9.11 23.88
N SER A 320 11.68 -8.48 24.66
CA SER A 320 10.34 -9.00 24.91
C SER A 320 9.37 -8.82 23.73
N MET A 321 9.78 -8.09 22.68
CA MET A 321 8.98 -7.91 21.48
C MET A 321 8.93 -9.20 20.66
N TYR A 322 7.73 -9.55 20.18
CA TYR A 322 7.53 -10.63 19.21
C TYR A 322 6.42 -10.29 18.22
N ILE A 323 6.46 -10.94 17.07
CA ILE A 323 5.44 -10.85 16.02
C ILE A 323 4.32 -11.82 16.37
N ASN A 324 3.09 -11.31 16.44
CA ASN A 324 1.88 -12.08 16.64
C ASN A 324 0.99 -11.98 15.39
N SER A 325 -0.08 -12.77 15.33
CA SER A 325 -1.06 -12.74 14.24
C SER A 325 -2.46 -12.49 14.78
N ALA A 326 -3.26 -11.70 14.06
CA ALA A 326 -4.64 -11.45 14.38
C ALA A 326 -5.48 -12.72 14.16
N GLU A 327 -6.45 -12.96 15.04
CA GLU A 327 -7.30 -14.15 14.97
C GLU A 327 -8.39 -14.01 13.90
N GLU A 328 -8.75 -12.78 13.56
CA GLU A 328 -9.87 -12.48 12.68
C GLU A 328 -9.55 -11.30 11.74
N ILE A 329 -10.01 -11.42 10.50
CA ILE A 329 -9.92 -10.37 9.49
C ILE A 329 -11.34 -10.04 9.04
N ALA A 330 -11.80 -8.84 9.39
CA ALA A 330 -13.12 -8.37 9.02
C ALA A 330 -13.24 -8.20 7.50
N GLY A 331 -14.43 -8.45 6.97
CA GLY A 331 -14.70 -8.32 5.54
C GLY A 331 -14.27 -9.52 4.69
N ILE A 332 -13.48 -10.46 5.22
CA ILE A 332 -13.00 -11.63 4.48
C ILE A 332 -13.89 -12.85 4.74
N PRO A 333 -14.43 -13.52 3.70
CA PRO A 333 -15.35 -14.66 3.88
C PRO A 333 -14.71 -15.89 4.54
N SER A 334 -13.42 -16.13 4.29
CA SER A 334 -12.68 -17.24 4.89
C SER A 334 -11.19 -16.94 5.00
N SER A 335 -10.62 -17.30 6.14
CA SER A 335 -9.18 -17.30 6.36
C SER A 335 -8.47 -18.36 5.51
N TRP A 336 -7.18 -18.12 5.25
CA TRP A 336 -6.28 -19.06 4.58
C TRP A 336 -6.16 -20.36 5.38
N PRO A 337 -6.21 -21.55 4.74
CA PRO A 337 -6.26 -22.83 5.44
C PRO A 337 -4.93 -23.28 6.09
N GLY A 338 -3.87 -22.48 6.01
CA GLY A 338 -2.55 -22.82 6.57
C GLY A 338 -1.63 -23.61 5.63
N TYR A 339 -2.07 -23.87 4.40
CA TYR A 339 -1.30 -24.56 3.36
C TYR A 339 -1.71 -24.04 1.96
N SER A 340 -0.81 -24.15 1.00
CA SER A 340 -1.06 -23.73 -0.39
C SER A 340 -1.91 -24.77 -1.15
N LEU A 341 -2.73 -24.30 -2.10
CA LEU A 341 -3.46 -25.18 -3.03
C LEU A 341 -2.75 -25.23 -4.39
N ASP A 342 -2.44 -26.44 -4.85
CA ASP A 342 -1.84 -26.74 -6.16
C ASP A 342 -2.39 -28.06 -6.72
N ILE A 343 -1.96 -28.47 -7.91
CA ILE A 343 -2.36 -29.70 -8.59
C ILE A 343 -2.35 -30.89 -7.62
N GLY A 344 -3.49 -31.58 -7.54
CA GLY A 344 -3.72 -32.70 -6.63
C GLY A 344 -4.39 -32.32 -5.30
N SER A 345 -4.47 -31.02 -4.97
CA SER A 345 -5.30 -30.54 -3.85
C SER A 345 -6.78 -30.83 -4.13
N SER A 346 -7.54 -31.13 -3.08
CA SER A 346 -8.99 -31.35 -3.20
C SER A 346 -9.74 -30.97 -1.93
N GLY A 347 -11.06 -30.85 -2.04
CA GLY A 347 -11.99 -30.56 -0.93
C GLY A 347 -12.59 -29.17 -0.98
N ASP A 348 -13.22 -28.77 0.13
CA ASP A 348 -14.07 -27.56 0.17
C ASP A 348 -13.28 -26.28 -0.08
N LYS A 349 -12.01 -26.22 0.32
CA LYS A 349 -11.16 -25.04 0.08
C LYS A 349 -10.84 -24.85 -1.41
N VAL A 350 -10.68 -25.94 -2.16
CA VAL A 350 -10.54 -25.88 -3.61
C VAL A 350 -11.85 -25.45 -4.25
N ARG A 351 -12.96 -26.07 -3.84
CA ARG A 351 -14.31 -25.71 -4.33
C ARG A 351 -14.59 -24.22 -4.14
N GLN A 352 -14.27 -23.70 -2.95
CA GLN A 352 -14.44 -22.30 -2.61
C GLN A 352 -13.65 -21.38 -3.55
N ILE A 353 -12.36 -21.65 -3.80
CA ILE A 353 -11.57 -20.84 -4.73
C ILE A 353 -12.12 -20.93 -6.16
N GLN A 354 -12.57 -22.11 -6.60
CA GLN A 354 -13.18 -22.27 -7.92
C GLN A 354 -14.44 -21.42 -8.09
N GLU A 355 -15.33 -21.40 -7.09
CA GLU A 355 -16.52 -20.54 -7.07
C GLU A 355 -16.17 -19.06 -7.11
N GLN A 356 -15.17 -18.65 -6.33
CA GLN A 356 -14.75 -17.26 -6.25
C GLN A 356 -14.09 -16.79 -7.55
N LEU A 357 -13.19 -17.57 -8.15
CA LEU A 357 -12.60 -17.27 -9.45
C LEU A 357 -13.67 -17.15 -10.54
N ASN A 358 -14.66 -18.04 -10.54
CA ASN A 358 -15.78 -17.95 -11.47
C ASN A 358 -16.62 -16.67 -11.27
N ALA A 359 -16.84 -16.23 -10.03
CA ALA A 359 -17.52 -14.96 -9.77
C ALA A 359 -16.70 -13.76 -10.25
N ILE A 360 -15.39 -13.76 -9.98
CA ILE A 360 -14.44 -12.72 -10.42
C ILE A 360 -14.38 -12.64 -11.95
N SER A 361 -14.41 -13.78 -12.64
CA SER A 361 -14.37 -13.84 -14.11
C SER A 361 -15.51 -13.08 -14.80
N ASN A 362 -16.61 -12.78 -14.09
CA ASN A 362 -17.70 -11.98 -14.66
C ASN A 362 -17.29 -10.51 -14.86
N ALA A 363 -16.42 -9.97 -14.00
CA ALA A 363 -15.86 -8.63 -14.13
C ALA A 363 -14.49 -8.63 -14.82
N TYR A 364 -13.78 -9.77 -14.80
CA TYR A 364 -12.45 -9.96 -15.38
C TYR A 364 -12.46 -11.16 -16.36
N PRO A 365 -13.00 -11.00 -17.58
CA PRO A 365 -13.26 -12.12 -18.50
C PRO A 365 -12.01 -12.85 -19.02
N LEU A 366 -10.81 -12.27 -18.84
CA LEU A 366 -9.55 -12.97 -19.13
C LEU A 366 -9.39 -14.20 -18.24
N ILE A 367 -9.89 -14.16 -17.00
CA ILE A 367 -9.84 -15.29 -16.07
C ILE A 367 -10.80 -16.39 -16.59
N PRO A 368 -10.30 -17.58 -16.97
CA PRO A 368 -11.13 -18.65 -17.48
C PRO A 368 -12.15 -19.13 -16.44
N LYS A 369 -13.39 -19.39 -16.87
CA LYS A 369 -14.36 -20.13 -16.07
C LYS A 369 -13.95 -21.59 -15.96
N ILE A 370 -14.08 -22.14 -14.76
CA ILE A 370 -13.64 -23.50 -14.41
C ILE A 370 -14.76 -24.31 -13.78
N ALA A 371 -14.63 -25.65 -13.83
CA ALA A 371 -15.53 -26.53 -13.12
C ALA A 371 -15.38 -26.34 -11.60
N VAL A 372 -16.50 -26.35 -10.89
CA VAL A 372 -16.55 -26.30 -9.42
C VAL A 372 -16.73 -27.74 -8.91
N ASP A 373 -15.66 -28.53 -9.01
CA ASP A 373 -15.65 -29.95 -8.65
C ASP A 373 -14.93 -30.20 -7.31
N GLY A 374 -14.23 -29.20 -6.78
CA GLY A 374 -13.41 -29.34 -5.57
C GLY A 374 -12.11 -30.10 -5.81
N ILE A 375 -11.64 -30.20 -7.07
CA ILE A 375 -10.38 -30.84 -7.46
C ILE A 375 -9.50 -29.81 -8.17
N TYR A 376 -8.30 -29.60 -7.63
CA TYR A 376 -7.35 -28.66 -8.21
C TYR A 376 -6.60 -29.38 -9.34
N GLY A 377 -7.13 -29.29 -10.55
CA GLY A 377 -6.50 -29.78 -11.78
C GLY A 377 -5.87 -28.66 -12.61
N GLU A 378 -5.35 -29.02 -13.79
CA GLU A 378 -4.70 -28.09 -14.72
C GLU A 378 -5.57 -26.87 -15.08
N GLY A 379 -6.89 -27.07 -15.23
CA GLY A 379 -7.82 -25.98 -15.50
C GLY A 379 -7.88 -24.95 -14.37
N THR A 380 -7.87 -25.40 -13.10
CA THR A 380 -7.83 -24.49 -11.94
C THR A 380 -6.48 -23.79 -11.85
N GLN A 381 -5.38 -24.52 -12.06
CA GLN A 381 -4.03 -23.95 -12.06
C GLN A 381 -3.89 -22.85 -13.11
N ASN A 382 -4.40 -23.07 -14.32
CA ASN A 382 -4.38 -22.07 -15.38
C ASN A 382 -5.21 -20.82 -15.02
N ALA A 383 -6.41 -21.00 -14.46
CA ALA A 383 -7.22 -19.87 -14.02
C ALA A 383 -6.55 -19.05 -12.90
N VAL A 384 -5.86 -19.72 -11.98
CA VAL A 384 -5.08 -19.05 -10.93
C VAL A 384 -3.88 -18.30 -11.51
N ARG A 385 -3.18 -18.86 -12.50
CA ARG A 385 -2.08 -18.16 -13.18
C ARG A 385 -2.55 -16.87 -13.85
N VAL A 386 -3.67 -16.93 -14.58
CA VAL A 386 -4.26 -15.73 -15.20
C VAL A 386 -4.77 -14.74 -14.16
N PHE A 387 -5.35 -15.21 -13.05
CA PHE A 387 -5.69 -14.33 -11.94
C PHE A 387 -4.46 -13.63 -11.37
N GLN A 388 -3.37 -14.37 -11.16
CA GLN A 388 -2.12 -13.81 -10.63
C GLN A 388 -1.57 -12.73 -11.54
N ASP A 389 -1.48 -12.98 -12.84
CA ASP A 389 -1.11 -11.99 -13.87
C ASP A 389 -1.98 -10.73 -13.79
N VAL A 390 -3.31 -10.89 -13.88
CA VAL A 390 -4.28 -9.78 -13.85
C VAL A 390 -4.17 -8.92 -12.58
N PHE A 391 -3.72 -9.48 -11.46
CA PHE A 391 -3.62 -8.78 -10.18
C PHE A 391 -2.18 -8.52 -9.72
N GLY A 392 -1.19 -8.66 -10.60
CA GLY A 392 0.22 -8.34 -10.32
C GLY A 392 0.85 -9.23 -9.26
N LEU A 393 0.46 -10.50 -9.20
CA LEU A 393 1.05 -11.52 -8.34
C LEU A 393 2.00 -12.41 -9.16
N PRO A 394 2.98 -13.08 -8.52
CA PRO A 394 3.79 -14.09 -9.20
C PRO A 394 2.92 -15.20 -9.80
N GLU A 395 3.06 -15.42 -11.12
CA GLU A 395 2.30 -16.37 -11.96
C GLU A 395 2.63 -17.86 -11.71
N THR A 396 2.64 -18.27 -10.45
CA THR A 396 2.98 -19.64 -10.04
C THR A 396 1.91 -20.66 -10.41
N GLY A 397 0.65 -20.23 -10.55
CA GLY A 397 -0.52 -21.10 -10.63
C GLY A 397 -0.87 -21.76 -9.30
N ILE A 398 -0.20 -21.38 -8.20
CA ILE A 398 -0.40 -21.92 -6.85
C ILE A 398 -1.18 -20.91 -6.02
N VAL A 399 -2.20 -21.35 -5.30
CA VAL A 399 -2.91 -20.51 -4.32
C VAL A 399 -2.18 -20.56 -2.99
N ASP A 400 -1.16 -19.72 -2.86
CA ASP A 400 -0.45 -19.46 -1.61
C ASP A 400 -1.21 -18.46 -0.71
N TYR A 401 -0.58 -18.04 0.40
CA TYR A 401 -1.16 -17.08 1.35
C TYR A 401 -1.59 -15.77 0.65
N ARG A 402 -0.69 -15.17 -0.15
CA ARG A 402 -0.97 -13.90 -0.86
C ARG A 402 -2.12 -14.07 -1.86
N THR A 403 -2.04 -15.12 -2.68
CA THR A 403 -3.04 -15.40 -3.72
C THR A 403 -4.41 -15.67 -3.11
N TRP A 404 -4.48 -16.45 -2.02
CA TRP A 404 -5.74 -16.72 -1.32
C TRP A 404 -6.45 -15.43 -0.92
N TYR A 405 -5.74 -14.54 -0.21
CA TYR A 405 -6.35 -13.32 0.31
C TYR A 405 -6.63 -12.30 -0.79
N LYS A 406 -5.82 -12.25 -1.86
CA LYS A 406 -6.16 -11.43 -3.03
C LYS A 406 -7.44 -11.93 -3.71
N ILE A 407 -7.64 -13.24 -3.85
CA ILE A 407 -8.90 -13.80 -4.37
C ILE A 407 -10.07 -13.40 -3.46
N GLN A 408 -9.94 -13.52 -2.13
CA GLN A 408 -11.01 -13.10 -1.21
C GLN A 408 -11.36 -11.61 -1.37
N GLU A 409 -10.34 -10.75 -1.41
CA GLU A 409 -10.48 -9.29 -1.54
C GLU A 409 -11.21 -8.91 -2.84
N ILE A 410 -10.75 -9.44 -3.97
CA ILE A 410 -11.35 -9.17 -5.27
C ILE A 410 -12.76 -9.75 -5.34
N TYR A 411 -12.96 -10.98 -4.85
CA TYR A 411 -14.28 -11.60 -4.78
C TYR A 411 -15.27 -10.73 -4.02
N VAL A 412 -14.90 -10.25 -2.82
CA VAL A 412 -15.72 -9.33 -2.03
C VAL A 412 -15.96 -8.02 -2.79
N GLY A 413 -14.93 -7.46 -3.42
CA GLY A 413 -15.04 -6.24 -4.23
C GLY A 413 -16.06 -6.38 -5.37
N VAL A 414 -16.06 -7.49 -6.10
CA VAL A 414 -16.98 -7.68 -7.24
C VAL A 414 -18.37 -8.20 -6.84
N THR A 415 -18.51 -8.85 -5.67
CA THR A 415 -19.79 -9.44 -5.22
C THR A 415 -20.55 -8.59 -4.21
N ARG A 416 -19.90 -8.00 -3.20
CA ARG A 416 -20.58 -7.17 -2.17
C ARG A 416 -20.93 -5.77 -2.65
N ILE A 417 -20.29 -5.27 -3.70
CA ILE A 417 -20.73 -4.01 -4.35
C ILE A 417 -22.09 -4.20 -5.07
N ALA A 418 -22.56 -5.44 -5.26
CA ALA A 418 -23.95 -5.68 -5.66
C ALA A 418 -24.97 -5.37 -4.53
N GLU A 419 -24.55 -5.31 -3.26
CA GLU A 419 -25.42 -5.08 -2.10
C GLU A 419 -25.34 -3.66 -1.53
N LEU A 420 -24.32 -2.86 -1.89
CA LEU A 420 -24.14 -1.48 -1.41
C LEU A 420 -24.78 -0.40 -2.31
N ASN A 421 -25.59 -0.80 -3.30
CA ASN A 421 -26.48 0.10 -4.03
C ASN A 421 -27.95 -0.33 -3.84
N PRO A 422 -28.66 0.19 -2.82
CA PRO A 422 -30.12 0.26 -2.85
C PRO A 422 -30.63 1.19 -3.96
#